data_AF-A0AAV1LJJ8-F1
#
_entry.id   AF-A0AAV1LJJ8-F1
#
_cell.length_a   1.000
_cell.length_b   1.000
_cell.length_c   1.000
_cell.angle_alpha   90.00
_cell.angle_beta   90.00
_cell.angle_gamma   90.00
#
_symmetry.space_group_name_H-M   'P 1'
#
loop_
_entity.id
_entity.type
_entity.pdbx_description
1 polymer ?
#
loop_
_entity_poly.entity_id
_entity_poly.type
_entity_poly.pdbx_seq_one_letter_code
_entity_poly.pdbx_strand_id
1 'polypeptide(L)'
;MRVHLYNDINAGNYANTLLKIADGRLETDAEGCVKLTRDFCNLVQSPSELIASVYSDLTNNMHEDKWLCERAILAPKNESVNKINSDILSEVAGEITEYLSVDTVIDTEQSTSYPVEFLNSLELSGVPSHKLQLKCGVPVMLMRNLDAPRLCNGTRLRVTHLGRNIIGATILTGVGQGENVIIPRIPIIPTDLPFQFKRLQFPIKLSFAMTINKTQGQTLQVAGVNLEKPCFSHGQLYVACSRVSNAQNLHILSPNGKTL
;
A
#
# COMPACT_ATOMS: atom_id res chain seq x y z
N MET A 1 -1.03 20.06 17.02
CA MET A 1 -1.17 19.52 18.38
C MET A 1 0.12 18.91 18.94
N ARG A 2 0.95 18.16 18.17
CA ARG A 2 2.25 17.63 18.66
C ARG A 2 3.43 18.63 18.69
N VAL A 3 3.43 19.65 17.82
CA VAL A 3 4.51 20.68 17.75
C VAL A 3 4.62 21.50 19.06
N HIS A 4 3.49 21.76 19.72
CA HIS A 4 3.46 22.61 20.92
C HIS A 4 3.88 21.91 22.21
N LEU A 5 4.07 20.58 22.22
CA LEU A 5 4.38 19.82 23.44
C LEU A 5 5.89 19.61 23.67
N TYR A 6 6.74 19.75 22.64
CA TYR A 6 8.17 19.39 22.73
C TYR A 6 9.16 20.43 22.19
N ASN A 7 8.69 21.60 21.74
CA ASN A 7 9.55 22.65 21.18
C ASN A 7 10.48 22.17 20.04
N ASP A 8 10.09 21.11 19.33
CA ASP A 8 10.83 20.60 18.18
C ASP A 8 10.63 21.51 16.97
N ILE A 9 11.60 22.40 16.77
CA ILE A 9 11.64 23.38 15.68
C ILE A 9 11.55 22.69 14.31
N ASN A 10 12.15 21.51 14.16
CA ASN A 10 12.15 20.77 12.90
C ASN A 10 10.76 20.19 12.59
N ALA A 11 10.10 19.61 13.59
CA ALA A 11 8.71 19.16 13.46
C ALA A 11 7.75 20.33 13.18
N GLY A 12 8.00 21.51 13.77
CA GLY A 12 7.25 22.73 13.51
C GLY A 12 7.41 23.24 12.07
N ASN A 13 8.64 23.29 11.57
CA ASN A 13 8.94 23.65 10.18
C ASN A 13 8.30 22.67 9.19
N TYR A 14 8.39 21.37 9.48
CA TYR A 14 7.77 20.33 8.68
C TYR A 14 6.24 20.49 8.60
N ALA A 15 5.59 20.73 9.74
CA ALA A 15 4.14 20.97 9.80
C ALA A 15 3.74 22.23 9.02
N ASN A 16 4.52 23.32 9.09
CA ASN A 16 4.27 24.53 8.32
C ASN A 16 4.38 24.29 6.81
N THR A 17 5.37 23.51 6.37
CA THR A 17 5.50 23.15 4.95
C THR A 17 4.35 22.26 4.49
N LEU A 18 3.89 21.30 5.32
CA LEU A 18 2.70 20.50 5.04
C LEU A 18 1.44 21.36 4.86
N LEU A 19 1.25 22.40 5.68
CA LEU A 19 0.14 23.34 5.54
C LEU A 19 0.22 24.11 4.21
N LYS A 20 1.42 24.53 3.78
CA LYS A 20 1.62 25.17 2.47
C LYS A 20 1.28 24.24 1.31
N ILE A 21 1.59 22.94 1.41
CA ILE A 21 1.19 21.93 0.42
C ILE A 21 -0.34 21.82 0.39
N ALA A 22 -0.98 21.71 1.56
CA ALA A 22 -2.43 21.58 1.67
C ALA A 22 -3.16 22.79 1.07
N ASP A 23 -2.67 24.00 1.33
CA ASP A 23 -3.27 25.24 0.83
C ASP A 23 -2.92 25.55 -0.64
N GLY A 24 -2.06 24.74 -1.29
CA GLY A 24 -1.58 25.00 -2.65
C GLY A 24 -0.70 26.25 -2.77
N ARG A 25 -0.01 26.64 -1.68
CA ARG A 25 0.79 27.88 -1.58
C ARG A 25 2.30 27.66 -1.76
N LEU A 26 2.74 26.45 -2.09
CA LEU A 26 4.14 26.23 -2.41
C LEU A 26 4.47 26.79 -3.79
N GLU A 27 5.73 27.22 -3.94
CA GLU A 27 6.24 27.66 -5.23
C GLU A 27 6.15 26.54 -6.25
N THR A 28 5.45 26.83 -7.34
CA THR A 28 5.39 25.98 -8.51
C THR A 28 6.34 26.50 -9.57
N ASP A 29 6.90 25.61 -10.38
CA ASP A 29 7.60 26.02 -11.58
C ASP A 29 6.65 26.48 -12.70
N ALA A 30 7.21 26.80 -13.87
CA ALA A 30 6.46 27.23 -15.04
C ALA A 30 5.45 26.17 -15.54
N GLU A 31 5.62 24.91 -15.13
CA GLU A 31 4.75 23.79 -15.46
C GLU A 31 3.71 23.51 -14.36
N GLY A 32 3.68 24.30 -13.28
CA GLY A 32 2.75 24.11 -12.17
C GLY A 32 3.18 23.03 -11.17
N CYS A 33 4.38 22.47 -11.28
CA CYS A 33 4.87 21.42 -10.40
C CYS A 33 5.41 22.00 -9.10
N VAL A 34 5.06 21.38 -7.97
CA VAL A 34 5.63 21.75 -6.67
C VAL A 34 7.09 21.32 -6.63
N LYS A 35 7.98 22.26 -6.27
CA LYS A 35 9.40 21.99 -6.10
C LYS A 35 9.66 21.42 -4.70
N LEU A 36 10.14 20.18 -4.64
CA LEU A 36 10.51 19.53 -3.37
C LEU A 36 11.92 19.97 -2.95
N THR A 37 12.04 20.54 -1.75
CA THR A 37 13.33 20.92 -1.17
C THR A 37 13.90 19.80 -0.29
N ARG A 38 15.22 19.72 -0.22
CA ARG A 38 15.92 18.70 0.60
C ARG A 38 15.65 18.86 2.11
N ASP A 39 15.27 20.05 2.54
CA ASP A 39 14.90 20.32 3.94
C ASP A 39 13.53 19.70 4.30
N PHE A 40 12.69 19.40 3.30
CA PHE A 40 11.36 18.84 3.49
C PHE A 40 11.30 17.31 3.35
N CYS A 41 12.16 16.74 2.51
CA CYS A 41 12.22 15.30 2.28
C CYS A 41 13.59 14.87 1.74
N ASN A 42 13.91 13.60 1.91
CA ASN A 42 15.05 12.96 1.25
C ASN A 42 14.66 12.59 -0.19
N LEU A 43 15.25 13.27 -1.18
CA LEU A 43 15.05 12.92 -2.59
C LEU A 43 15.92 11.72 -2.97
N VAL A 44 15.28 10.67 -3.47
CA VAL A 44 15.96 9.48 -4.01
C VAL A 44 15.85 9.45 -5.53
N GLN A 45 16.78 8.75 -6.19
CA GLN A 45 16.94 8.76 -7.64
C GLN A 45 16.40 7.51 -8.34
N SER A 46 16.10 6.44 -7.60
CA SER A 46 15.60 5.19 -8.18
C SER A 46 14.60 4.46 -7.28
N PRO A 47 13.76 3.56 -7.86
CA PRO A 47 12.90 2.67 -7.08
C PRO A 47 13.67 1.81 -6.08
N SER A 48 14.84 1.29 -6.45
CA SER A 48 15.68 0.47 -5.55
C SER A 48 16.20 1.27 -4.36
N GLU A 49 16.63 2.52 -4.58
CA GLU A 49 17.03 3.42 -3.49
C GLU A 49 15.85 3.78 -2.57
N LEU A 50 14.66 3.97 -3.13
CA LEU A 50 13.43 4.19 -2.35
C LEU A 50 13.11 2.98 -1.47
N ILE A 51 13.20 1.76 -2.03
CA ILE A 51 12.99 0.51 -1.29
C ILE A 51 14.01 0.38 -0.16
N ALA A 52 15.30 0.54 -0.46
CA ALA A 52 16.38 0.44 0.52
C ALA A 52 16.26 1.49 1.65
N SER A 53 15.76 2.69 1.34
CA SER A 53 15.55 3.75 2.31
C SER A 53 14.42 3.44 3.30
N VAL A 54 13.31 2.88 2.82
CA VAL A 54 12.13 2.57 3.66
C VAL A 54 12.31 1.24 4.40
N TYR A 55 12.81 0.24 3.70
CA TYR A 55 12.98 -1.14 4.17
C TYR A 55 14.46 -1.46 4.41
N SER A 56 15.14 -0.58 5.14
CA SER A 56 16.53 -0.77 5.53
C SER A 56 16.71 -2.07 6.31
N ASP A 57 17.59 -2.94 5.81
CA ASP A 57 17.81 -4.26 6.38
C ASP A 57 16.54 -5.15 6.39
N LEU A 58 15.90 -5.25 5.22
CA LEU A 58 14.70 -6.06 4.98
C LEU A 58 14.87 -7.49 5.51
N THR A 59 15.96 -8.17 5.15
CA THR A 59 16.20 -9.57 5.49
C THR A 59 16.16 -9.84 6.99
N ASN A 60 16.81 -9.01 7.80
CA ASN A 60 16.87 -9.24 9.24
C ASN A 60 15.58 -8.84 9.93
N ASN A 61 14.85 -7.84 9.44
CA ASN A 61 13.71 -7.28 10.18
C ASN A 61 12.32 -7.83 9.77
N MET A 62 12.24 -8.74 8.79
CA MET A 62 10.96 -9.34 8.33
C MET A 62 10.14 -10.03 9.42
N HIS A 63 10.75 -10.39 10.55
CA HIS A 63 10.09 -11.04 11.68
C HIS A 63 9.54 -10.04 12.72
N GLU A 64 9.90 -8.75 12.62
CA GLU A 64 9.50 -7.72 13.57
C GLU A 64 8.19 -7.04 13.15
N ASP A 65 7.10 -7.35 13.87
CA ASP A 65 5.77 -6.80 13.59
C ASP A 65 5.75 -5.27 13.65
N LYS A 66 6.41 -4.68 14.65
CA LYS A 66 6.48 -3.23 14.82
C LYS A 66 7.23 -2.57 13.67
N TRP A 67 8.34 -3.17 13.25
CA TRP A 67 9.12 -2.69 12.12
C TRP A 67 8.25 -2.65 10.86
N LEU A 68 7.54 -3.74 10.54
CA LEU A 68 6.67 -3.82 9.36
C LEU A 68 5.49 -2.83 9.42
N CYS A 69 4.87 -2.63 10.59
CA CYS A 69 3.67 -1.81 10.71
C CYS A 69 3.94 -0.31 10.60
N GLU A 70 5.12 0.14 11.00
CA GLU A 70 5.51 1.55 11.05
C GLU A 70 6.02 2.11 9.72
N ARG A 71 6.03 1.33 8.63
CA ARG A 71 6.55 1.76 7.33
C ARG A 71 5.73 1.31 6.13
N ALA A 72 5.79 2.09 5.06
CA ALA A 72 5.21 1.75 3.76
C ALA A 72 5.78 2.62 2.64
N ILE A 73 5.71 2.11 1.39
CA ILE A 73 5.88 2.92 0.18
C ILE A 73 4.50 3.30 -0.35
N LEU A 74 4.32 4.56 -0.73
CA LEU A 74 3.07 5.13 -1.15
C LEU A 74 3.16 5.50 -2.64
N ALA A 75 2.14 5.19 -3.42
CA ALA A 75 2.06 5.63 -4.81
C ALA A 75 0.63 6.06 -5.18
N PRO A 76 0.44 6.93 -6.18
CA PRO A 76 -0.91 7.34 -6.58
C PRO A 76 -1.73 6.18 -7.17
N LYS A 77 -1.12 5.34 -8.01
CA LYS A 77 -1.81 4.31 -8.81
C LYS A 77 -1.53 2.89 -8.32
N ASN A 78 -2.53 1.99 -8.45
CA ASN A 78 -2.38 0.57 -8.09
C ASN A 78 -1.28 -0.14 -8.91
N GLU A 79 -1.09 0.22 -10.17
CA GLU A 79 -0.04 -0.35 -11.04
C GLU A 79 1.36 -0.19 -10.41
N SER A 80 1.71 1.04 -10.00
CA SER A 80 2.98 1.34 -9.31
C SER A 80 3.10 0.58 -7.98
N VAL A 81 2.01 0.49 -7.22
CA VAL A 81 1.96 -0.27 -5.96
C VAL A 81 2.23 -1.75 -6.20
N ASN A 82 1.59 -2.34 -7.21
CA ASN A 82 1.73 -3.76 -7.53
C ASN A 82 3.16 -4.07 -7.99
N LYS A 83 3.75 -3.20 -8.82
CA LYS A 83 5.14 -3.34 -9.25
C LYS A 83 6.11 -3.33 -8.07
N ILE A 84 6.05 -2.30 -7.22
CA ILE A 84 6.92 -2.18 -6.03
C ILE A 84 6.74 -3.38 -5.09
N ASN A 85 5.50 -3.83 -4.86
CA ASN A 85 5.25 -4.99 -4.02
C ASN A 85 5.88 -6.27 -4.60
N SER A 86 5.80 -6.48 -5.92
CA SER A 86 6.42 -7.61 -6.61
C SER A 86 7.95 -7.55 -6.55
N ASP A 87 8.52 -6.36 -6.76
CA ASP A 87 9.97 -6.13 -6.68
C ASP A 87 10.48 -6.51 -5.28
N ILE A 88 9.86 -5.98 -4.22
CA ILE A 88 10.23 -6.31 -2.83
C ILE A 88 10.02 -7.80 -2.52
N LEU A 89 8.90 -8.40 -2.96
CA LEU A 89 8.65 -9.83 -2.73
C LEU A 89 9.75 -10.71 -3.33
N SER A 90 10.33 -10.30 -4.47
CA SER A 90 11.42 -11.02 -5.12
C SER A 90 12.71 -11.04 -4.27
N GLU A 91 12.95 -9.97 -3.51
CA GLU A 91 14.12 -9.81 -2.63
C GLU A 91 13.96 -10.51 -1.26
N VAL A 92 12.73 -10.69 -0.79
CA VAL A 92 12.45 -11.37 0.49
C VAL A 92 12.88 -12.85 0.43
N ALA A 93 13.58 -13.35 1.44
CA ALA A 93 13.95 -14.77 1.50
C ALA A 93 12.73 -15.70 1.67
N GLY A 94 12.85 -16.93 1.18
CA GLY A 94 11.82 -17.98 1.32
C GLY A 94 11.08 -18.31 0.02
N GLU A 95 10.29 -19.37 0.07
CA GLU A 95 9.59 -19.91 -1.09
C GLU A 95 8.29 -19.17 -1.38
N ILE A 96 8.07 -18.85 -2.66
CA ILE A 96 6.80 -18.27 -3.12
C ILE A 96 5.74 -19.36 -3.10
N THR A 97 4.65 -19.10 -2.38
CA THR A 97 3.39 -19.83 -2.55
C THR A 97 2.47 -19.03 -3.46
N GLU A 98 1.98 -19.69 -4.51
CA GLU A 98 1.07 -19.10 -5.49
C GLU A 98 -0.36 -19.61 -5.28
N TYR A 99 -1.30 -18.67 -5.31
CA TYR A 99 -2.73 -18.93 -5.20
C TYR A 99 -3.46 -18.37 -6.41
N LEU A 100 -3.98 -19.27 -7.25
CA LEU A 100 -4.87 -18.90 -8.35
C LEU A 100 -6.32 -18.78 -7.84
N SER A 101 -7.03 -17.77 -8.35
CA SER A 101 -8.45 -17.60 -8.07
C SER A 101 -9.28 -18.62 -8.84
N VAL A 102 -10.52 -18.81 -8.39
CA VAL A 102 -11.54 -19.53 -9.16
C VAL A 102 -12.59 -18.51 -9.57
N ASP A 103 -12.70 -18.29 -10.88
CA ASP A 103 -13.62 -17.33 -11.46
C ASP A 103 -14.81 -18.06 -12.07
N THR A 104 -16.03 -17.56 -11.86
CA THR A 104 -17.27 -18.18 -12.32
C THR A 104 -18.24 -17.11 -12.79
N VAL A 105 -18.66 -17.16 -14.05
CA VAL A 105 -19.74 -16.30 -14.56
C VAL A 105 -21.05 -16.70 -13.87
N ILE A 106 -21.79 -15.72 -13.35
CA ILE A 106 -23.03 -15.99 -12.60
C ILE A 106 -24.18 -16.31 -13.56
N ASP A 107 -24.24 -15.60 -14.68
CA ASP A 107 -25.22 -15.86 -15.74
C ASP A 107 -24.71 -16.94 -16.70
N THR A 108 -25.33 -18.12 -16.62
CA THR A 108 -24.96 -19.27 -17.46
C THR A 108 -25.25 -19.04 -18.94
N GLU A 109 -26.21 -18.17 -19.30
CA GLU A 109 -26.52 -17.85 -20.70
C GLU A 109 -25.40 -17.02 -21.36
N GLN A 110 -24.62 -16.29 -20.55
CA GLN A 110 -23.47 -15.50 -20.99
C GLN A 110 -22.13 -16.21 -20.75
N SER A 111 -22.14 -17.44 -20.22
CA SER A 111 -20.92 -18.14 -19.82
C SER A 111 -19.94 -18.39 -20.97
N THR A 112 -20.44 -18.60 -22.19
CA THR A 112 -19.62 -18.74 -23.41
C THR A 112 -19.11 -17.40 -23.96
N SER A 113 -19.69 -16.28 -23.54
CA SER A 113 -19.35 -14.94 -24.01
C SER A 113 -18.09 -14.37 -23.34
N TYR A 114 -17.69 -14.94 -22.19
CA TYR A 114 -16.56 -14.46 -21.40
C TYR A 114 -15.54 -15.58 -21.17
N PRO A 115 -14.45 -15.63 -21.97
CA PRO A 115 -13.36 -16.57 -21.76
C PRO A 115 -12.74 -16.44 -20.36
N VAL A 116 -12.26 -17.55 -19.80
CA VAL A 116 -11.65 -17.57 -18.46
C VAL A 116 -10.38 -16.71 -18.43
N GLU A 117 -9.61 -16.68 -19.51
CA GLU A 117 -8.42 -15.85 -19.67
C GLU A 117 -8.74 -14.37 -19.57
N PHE A 118 -9.88 -13.94 -20.13
CA PHE A 118 -10.36 -12.57 -20.00
C PHE A 118 -10.67 -12.25 -18.53
N LEU A 119 -11.44 -13.10 -17.85
CA LEU A 119 -11.75 -12.91 -16.42
C LEU A 119 -10.48 -12.83 -15.56
N ASN A 120 -9.55 -13.76 -15.78
CA ASN A 120 -8.28 -13.84 -15.05
C ASN A 120 -7.41 -12.60 -15.24
N SER A 121 -7.53 -11.89 -16.38
CA SER A 121 -6.80 -10.65 -16.66
C SER A 121 -7.38 -9.40 -15.98
N LEU A 122 -8.59 -9.46 -15.41
CA LEU A 122 -9.24 -8.30 -14.81
C LEU A 122 -8.62 -7.92 -13.46
N GLU A 123 -8.07 -6.70 -13.41
CA GLU A 123 -7.60 -6.02 -12.20
C GLU A 123 -8.63 -4.99 -11.73
N LEU A 124 -9.53 -5.40 -10.84
CA LEU A 124 -10.67 -4.59 -10.40
C LEU A 124 -10.47 -4.04 -9.00
N SER A 125 -10.97 -2.84 -8.75
CA SER A 125 -10.89 -2.22 -7.42
C SER A 125 -11.64 -3.04 -6.37
N GLY A 126 -10.97 -3.34 -5.25
CA GLY A 126 -11.57 -4.09 -4.14
C GLY A 126 -11.78 -5.58 -4.41
N VAL A 127 -11.30 -6.10 -5.54
CA VAL A 127 -11.29 -7.52 -5.88
C VAL A 127 -9.83 -7.98 -5.92
N PRO A 128 -9.46 -9.08 -5.24
CA PRO A 128 -8.12 -9.63 -5.33
C PRO A 128 -7.76 -10.03 -6.76
N SER A 129 -6.49 -9.87 -7.13
CA SER A 129 -5.96 -10.33 -8.41
C SER A 129 -6.13 -11.84 -8.57
N HIS A 130 -6.24 -12.31 -9.81
CA HIS A 130 -6.36 -13.75 -10.10
C HIS A 130 -5.19 -14.53 -9.51
N LYS A 131 -3.97 -14.03 -9.74
CA LYS A 131 -2.74 -14.60 -9.23
C LYS A 131 -2.27 -13.85 -7.99
N LEU A 132 -2.25 -14.53 -6.85
CA LEU A 132 -1.74 -14.01 -5.58
C LEU A 132 -0.47 -14.78 -5.19
N GLN A 133 0.66 -14.09 -5.12
CA GLN A 133 1.95 -14.67 -4.71
C GLN A 133 2.34 -14.13 -3.33
N LEU A 134 2.70 -15.03 -2.43
CA LEU A 134 3.04 -14.71 -1.04
C LEU A 134 4.26 -15.52 -0.57
N LYS A 135 4.98 -14.97 0.42
CA LYS A 135 5.99 -15.67 1.22
C LYS A 135 5.59 -15.57 2.69
N CYS A 136 6.05 -16.50 3.53
CA CYS A 136 5.85 -16.36 4.97
C CYS A 136 6.57 -15.10 5.48
N GLY A 137 5.99 -14.40 6.45
CA GLY A 137 6.53 -13.17 7.03
C GLY A 137 6.18 -11.88 6.28
N VAL A 138 5.65 -11.93 5.06
CA VAL A 138 5.34 -10.69 4.31
C VAL A 138 4.14 -9.95 4.89
N PRO A 139 4.13 -8.61 4.85
CA PRO A 139 2.97 -7.82 5.22
C PRO A 139 1.93 -7.87 4.09
N VAL A 140 0.69 -8.12 4.47
CA VAL A 140 -0.49 -8.07 3.61
C VAL A 140 -1.55 -7.14 4.20
N MET A 141 -2.48 -6.68 3.37
CA MET A 141 -3.59 -5.84 3.76
C MET A 141 -4.92 -6.48 3.37
N LEU A 142 -5.87 -6.50 4.31
CA LEU A 142 -7.23 -6.95 4.05
C LEU A 142 -7.96 -6.01 3.08
N MET A 143 -8.71 -6.60 2.16
CA MET A 143 -9.46 -5.90 1.11
C MET A 143 -10.97 -5.80 1.42
N ARG A 144 -11.43 -6.48 2.48
CA ARG A 144 -12.82 -6.56 2.93
C ARG A 144 -12.90 -6.63 4.45
N ASN A 145 -14.07 -6.30 4.99
CA ASN A 145 -14.37 -6.52 6.39
C ASN A 145 -14.70 -8.00 6.59
N LEU A 146 -14.06 -8.63 7.57
CA LEU A 146 -14.31 -10.02 7.96
C LEU A 146 -14.91 -10.11 9.36
N ASP A 147 -14.42 -9.28 10.29
CA ASP A 147 -14.80 -9.32 11.70
C ASP A 147 -14.58 -7.94 12.32
N ALA A 148 -15.57 -7.05 12.22
CA ALA A 148 -15.46 -5.69 12.75
C ALA A 148 -15.60 -5.68 14.28
N PRO A 149 -14.83 -4.85 15.02
CA PRO A 149 -13.92 -3.80 14.53
C PRO A 149 -12.48 -4.26 14.24
N ARG A 150 -12.21 -5.56 14.34
CA ARG A 150 -10.85 -6.12 14.42
C ARG A 150 -10.19 -6.35 13.05
N LEU A 151 -10.91 -6.98 12.13
CA LEU A 151 -10.50 -7.32 10.77
C LEU A 151 -11.35 -6.55 9.76
N CYS A 152 -10.95 -5.31 9.51
CA CYS A 152 -11.60 -4.41 8.57
C CYS A 152 -10.77 -4.26 7.29
N ASN A 153 -11.38 -3.74 6.25
CA ASN A 153 -10.68 -3.32 5.02
C ASN A 153 -9.58 -2.32 5.39
N GLY A 154 -8.35 -2.60 4.96
CA GLY A 154 -7.17 -1.81 5.29
C GLY A 154 -6.37 -2.31 6.48
N THR A 155 -6.87 -3.24 7.29
CA THR A 155 -6.08 -3.85 8.37
C THR A 155 -4.86 -4.54 7.78
N ARG A 156 -3.66 -4.16 8.25
CA ARG A 156 -2.39 -4.79 7.89
C ARG A 156 -2.15 -6.02 8.76
N LEU A 157 -1.62 -7.07 8.14
CA LEU A 157 -1.33 -8.36 8.77
C LEU A 157 0.07 -8.82 8.35
N ARG A 158 0.76 -9.60 9.17
CA ARG A 158 1.95 -10.35 8.76
C ARG A 158 1.55 -11.80 8.52
N VAL A 159 1.91 -12.37 7.38
CA VAL A 159 1.66 -13.78 7.09
C VAL A 159 2.52 -14.65 8.02
N THR A 160 1.90 -15.61 8.71
CA THR A 160 2.59 -16.57 9.60
C THR A 160 2.51 -18.00 9.09
N HIS A 161 1.50 -18.33 8.29
CA HIS A 161 1.34 -19.65 7.70
C HIS A 161 0.62 -19.59 6.35
N LEU A 162 1.12 -20.35 5.38
CA LEU A 162 0.59 -20.45 4.02
C LEU A 162 0.01 -21.84 3.79
N GLY A 163 -1.28 -22.01 4.10
CA GLY A 163 -2.02 -23.24 3.85
C GLY A 163 -2.73 -23.22 2.49
N ARG A 164 -3.26 -24.37 2.07
CA ARG A 164 -3.97 -24.49 0.78
C ARG A 164 -5.25 -23.66 0.72
N ASN A 165 -6.05 -23.70 1.78
CA ASN A 165 -7.39 -23.08 1.85
C ASN A 165 -7.51 -21.97 2.90
N ILE A 166 -6.49 -21.84 3.75
CA ILE A 166 -6.44 -20.89 4.86
C ILE A 166 -5.04 -20.30 4.96
N ILE A 167 -4.97 -19.02 5.30
CA ILE A 167 -3.71 -18.32 5.61
C ILE A 167 -3.74 -17.92 7.08
N GLY A 168 -2.70 -18.28 7.82
CA GLY A 168 -2.46 -17.77 9.16
C GLY A 168 -1.77 -16.41 9.09
N ALA A 169 -2.21 -15.45 9.90
CA ALA A 169 -1.60 -14.13 9.95
C ALA A 169 -1.69 -13.50 11.35
N THR A 170 -0.80 -12.57 11.65
CA THR A 170 -0.81 -11.75 12.87
C THR A 170 -1.25 -10.33 12.53
N ILE A 171 -2.14 -9.74 13.32
CA ILE A 171 -2.63 -8.37 13.09
C ILE A 171 -1.55 -7.35 13.45
N LEU A 172 -1.19 -6.48 12.50
CA LEU A 172 -0.14 -5.47 12.67
C LEU A 172 -0.67 -4.11 13.16
N THR A 173 -1.94 -3.81 12.91
CA THR A 173 -2.51 -2.46 13.13
C THR A 173 -3.95 -2.53 13.61
N GLY A 174 -4.35 -1.57 14.45
CA GLY A 174 -5.74 -1.41 14.90
C GLY A 174 -6.03 -2.14 16.22
N VAL A 175 -7.31 -2.27 16.55
CA VAL A 175 -7.77 -2.73 17.88
C VAL A 175 -7.35 -4.16 18.23
N GLY A 176 -7.12 -5.02 17.23
CA GLY A 176 -6.69 -6.41 17.43
C GLY A 176 -5.18 -6.63 17.29
N GLN A 177 -4.37 -5.58 17.35
CA GLN A 177 -2.92 -5.70 17.13
C GLN A 177 -2.29 -6.80 18.00
N GLY A 178 -1.48 -7.66 17.37
CA GLY A 178 -0.80 -8.80 18.01
C GLY A 178 -1.60 -10.10 18.01
N GLU A 179 -2.90 -10.08 17.68
CA GLU A 179 -3.69 -11.30 17.62
C GLU A 179 -3.39 -12.14 16.37
N ASN A 180 -3.43 -13.46 16.53
CA ASN A 180 -3.36 -14.40 15.41
C ASN A 180 -4.75 -14.68 14.85
N VAL A 181 -4.86 -14.65 13.53
CA VAL A 181 -6.10 -14.83 12.78
C VAL A 181 -5.90 -15.77 11.60
N ILE A 182 -7.02 -16.31 11.12
CA ILE A 182 -7.07 -17.14 9.93
C ILE A 182 -7.88 -16.41 8.87
N ILE A 183 -7.33 -16.35 7.66
CA ILE A 183 -7.96 -15.73 6.50
C ILE A 183 -8.36 -16.84 5.52
N PRO A 184 -9.66 -17.09 5.30
CA PRO A 184 -10.14 -18.04 4.30
C PRO A 184 -10.23 -17.37 2.91
N ARG A 185 -10.36 -18.20 1.87
CA ARG A 185 -10.84 -17.73 0.57
C ARG A 185 -12.31 -17.34 0.67
N ILE A 186 -12.70 -16.21 0.09
CA ILE A 186 -14.10 -15.77 0.04
C ILE A 186 -14.54 -15.48 -1.41
N PRO A 187 -15.80 -15.75 -1.77
CA PRO A 187 -16.35 -15.34 -3.05
C PRO A 187 -16.59 -13.83 -3.06
N ILE A 188 -16.14 -13.16 -4.12
CA ILE A 188 -16.31 -11.71 -4.32
C ILE A 188 -16.96 -11.51 -5.68
N ILE A 189 -18.07 -10.76 -5.69
CA ILE A 189 -18.79 -10.39 -6.91
C ILE A 189 -18.49 -8.90 -7.17
N PRO A 190 -17.81 -8.54 -8.27
CA PRO A 190 -17.61 -7.14 -8.64
C PRO A 190 -18.92 -6.49 -9.08
N THR A 191 -19.13 -5.22 -8.75
CA THR A 191 -20.34 -4.46 -9.08
C THR A 191 -20.19 -3.58 -10.33
N ASP A 192 -18.96 -3.29 -10.74
CA ASP A 192 -18.66 -2.21 -11.68
C ASP A 192 -18.42 -2.72 -13.12
N LEU A 193 -19.11 -3.80 -13.50
CA LEU A 193 -18.98 -4.45 -14.81
C LEU A 193 -20.35 -4.65 -15.47
N PRO A 194 -20.43 -4.66 -16.82
CA PRO A 194 -21.67 -4.89 -17.55
C PRO A 194 -22.15 -6.35 -17.48
N PHE A 195 -21.43 -7.21 -16.77
CA PHE A 195 -21.74 -8.62 -16.52
C PHE A 195 -21.36 -8.98 -15.10
N GLN A 196 -21.92 -10.08 -14.59
CA GLN A 196 -21.63 -10.56 -13.25
C GLN A 196 -20.79 -11.84 -13.27
N PHE A 197 -19.66 -11.80 -12.58
CA PHE A 197 -18.88 -12.99 -12.26
C PHE A 197 -18.49 -12.98 -10.79
N LYS A 198 -18.12 -14.15 -10.27
CA LYS A 198 -17.71 -14.40 -8.90
C LYS A 198 -16.26 -14.84 -8.92
N ARG A 199 -15.40 -14.15 -8.18
CA ARG A 199 -14.00 -14.54 -7.92
C ARG A 199 -13.86 -15.10 -6.51
N LEU A 200 -13.48 -16.37 -6.38
CA LEU A 200 -13.12 -16.98 -5.10
C LEU A 200 -11.60 -16.87 -4.89
N GLN A 201 -11.20 -16.03 -3.93
CA GLN A 201 -9.79 -15.78 -3.61
C GLN A 201 -9.63 -15.32 -2.15
N PHE A 202 -8.42 -15.35 -1.62
CA PHE A 202 -8.13 -14.70 -0.33
C PHE A 202 -8.32 -13.18 -0.45
N PRO A 203 -9.05 -12.53 0.47
CA PRO A 203 -9.36 -11.09 0.41
C PRO A 203 -8.19 -10.24 0.91
N ILE A 204 -6.98 -10.51 0.43
CA ILE A 204 -5.74 -9.85 0.85
C ILE A 204 -4.89 -9.48 -0.37
N LYS A 205 -3.99 -8.51 -0.18
CA LYS A 205 -2.93 -8.14 -1.12
C LYS A 205 -1.66 -7.79 -0.37
N LEU A 206 -0.50 -7.86 -1.04
CA LEU A 206 0.76 -7.39 -0.47
C LEU A 206 0.66 -5.93 -0.02
N SER A 207 1.36 -5.59 1.06
CA SER A 207 1.30 -4.26 1.67
C SER A 207 2.66 -3.73 2.10
N PHE A 208 3.71 -3.97 1.31
CA PHE A 208 4.93 -3.17 1.40
C PHE A 208 4.72 -1.79 0.79
N ALA A 209 4.01 -1.77 -0.34
CA ALA A 209 3.49 -0.57 -0.96
C ALA A 209 1.96 -0.53 -0.88
N MET A 210 1.39 0.67 -0.83
CA MET A 210 -0.05 0.91 -0.85
C MET A 210 -0.37 2.21 -1.57
N THR A 211 -1.62 2.37 -2.01
CA THR A 211 -2.02 3.63 -2.66
C THR A 211 -2.13 4.73 -1.63
N ILE A 212 -1.81 5.97 -2.01
CA ILE A 212 -1.91 7.13 -1.12
C ILE A 212 -3.32 7.22 -0.49
N ASN A 213 -4.37 6.97 -1.27
CA ASN A 213 -5.75 7.00 -0.78
C ASN A 213 -6.03 5.96 0.32
N LYS A 214 -5.31 4.83 0.34
CA LYS A 214 -5.45 3.79 1.37
C LYS A 214 -4.70 4.10 2.66
N THR A 215 -3.85 5.12 2.66
CA THR A 215 -3.03 5.52 3.82
C THR A 215 -3.70 6.57 4.70
N GLN A 216 -4.82 7.12 4.24
CA GLN A 216 -5.55 8.14 4.97
C GLN A 216 -5.97 7.63 6.35
N GLY A 217 -5.59 8.35 7.39
CA GLY A 217 -5.83 7.97 8.79
C GLY A 217 -4.77 7.05 9.40
N GLN A 218 -3.78 6.57 8.63
CA GLN A 218 -2.65 5.82 9.16
C GLN A 218 -1.47 6.75 9.46
N THR A 219 -0.71 6.45 10.52
CA THR A 219 0.56 7.12 10.84
C THR A 219 1.70 6.12 10.65
N LEU A 220 2.75 6.56 9.96
CA LEU A 220 3.96 5.79 9.71
C LEU A 220 5.15 6.49 10.39
N GLN A 221 6.13 5.72 10.85
CA GLN A 221 7.42 6.27 11.24
C GLN A 221 8.27 6.61 10.03
N VAL A 222 8.26 5.75 8.99
CA VAL A 222 9.04 5.92 7.76
C VAL A 222 8.12 5.73 6.54
N ALA A 223 8.18 6.65 5.59
CA ALA A 223 7.40 6.56 4.36
C ALA A 223 8.25 6.86 3.13
N GLY A 224 8.11 6.01 2.12
CA GLY A 224 8.55 6.30 0.77
C GLY A 224 7.37 6.80 -0.06
N VAL A 225 7.56 7.78 -0.94
CA VAL A 225 6.54 8.22 -1.89
C VAL A 225 7.10 8.09 -3.30
N ASN A 226 6.50 7.22 -4.11
CA ASN A 226 6.83 7.08 -5.51
C ASN A 226 5.90 7.95 -6.36
N LEU A 227 6.46 9.01 -6.94
CA LEU A 227 5.80 9.99 -7.82
C LEU A 227 6.28 9.87 -9.28
N GLU A 228 6.83 8.72 -9.70
CA GLU A 228 7.07 8.43 -11.13
C GLU A 228 5.79 8.55 -11.98
N LYS A 229 4.64 8.34 -11.35
CA LYS A 229 3.33 8.72 -11.89
C LYS A 229 2.79 9.90 -11.08
N PRO A 230 2.20 10.91 -11.74
CA PRO A 230 1.69 12.11 -11.07
C PRO A 230 0.55 11.82 -10.11
N CYS A 231 0.38 12.71 -9.13
CA CYS A 231 -0.84 12.77 -8.35
C CYS A 231 -2.00 13.21 -9.26
N PHE A 232 -3.17 12.62 -9.07
CA PHE A 232 -4.34 12.91 -9.94
C PHE A 232 -5.50 13.58 -9.20
N SER A 233 -5.34 13.80 -7.90
CA SER A 233 -6.35 14.42 -7.04
C SER A 233 -5.73 15.47 -6.14
N HIS A 234 -6.47 16.54 -5.90
CA HIS A 234 -6.06 17.61 -5.00
C HIS A 234 -5.84 17.06 -3.58
N GLY A 235 -4.78 17.53 -2.92
CA GLY A 235 -4.42 17.09 -1.57
C GLY A 235 -3.77 15.71 -1.49
N GLN A 236 -3.64 14.95 -2.58
CA GLN A 236 -3.03 13.62 -2.55
C GLN A 236 -1.56 13.68 -2.10
N LEU A 237 -0.79 14.64 -2.59
CA LEU A 237 0.59 14.86 -2.14
C LEU A 237 0.65 15.19 -0.64
N TYR A 238 -0.25 16.05 -0.16
CA TYR A 238 -0.38 16.36 1.27
C TYR A 238 -0.69 15.09 2.10
N VAL A 239 -1.63 14.26 1.64
CA VAL A 239 -1.96 13.00 2.32
C VAL A 239 -0.74 12.11 2.41
N ALA A 240 0.03 11.95 1.33
CA ALA A 240 1.24 11.14 1.31
C ALA A 240 2.31 11.66 2.30
N CYS A 241 2.64 12.95 2.22
CA CYS A 241 3.67 13.54 3.08
C CYS A 241 3.25 13.56 4.55
N SER A 242 1.98 13.86 4.86
CA SER A 242 1.46 13.89 6.24
C SER A 242 1.41 12.52 6.94
N ARG A 243 1.82 11.42 6.29
CA ARG A 243 1.88 10.11 6.93
C ARG A 243 3.03 9.99 7.93
N VAL A 244 4.10 10.77 7.78
CA VAL A 244 5.21 10.84 8.75
C VAL A 244 5.18 12.14 9.53
N SER A 245 5.89 12.15 10.65
CA SER A 245 5.97 13.33 11.54
C SER A 245 7.26 14.13 11.41
N ASN A 246 8.25 13.60 10.67
CA ASN A 246 9.56 14.20 10.49
C ASN A 246 10.01 14.06 9.03
N ALA A 247 10.53 15.15 8.46
CA ALA A 247 11.11 15.21 7.12
C ALA A 247 12.19 14.15 6.87
N GLN A 248 13.00 13.84 7.89
CA GLN A 248 14.08 12.85 7.80
C GLN A 248 13.60 11.44 7.50
N ASN A 249 12.34 11.14 7.79
CA ASN A 249 11.75 9.82 7.54
C ASN A 249 10.86 9.80 6.28
N LEU A 250 10.83 10.90 5.52
CA LEU A 250 10.12 11.01 4.26
C LEU A 250 11.13 10.88 3.11
N HIS A 251 10.98 9.81 2.32
CA HIS A 251 11.78 9.60 1.12
C HIS A 251 10.88 9.75 -0.11
N ILE A 252 11.28 10.57 -1.08
CA ILE A 252 10.47 10.80 -2.28
C ILE A 252 11.28 10.50 -3.53
N LEU A 253 10.74 9.61 -4.36
CA LEU A 253 11.18 9.40 -5.73
C LEU A 253 10.30 10.25 -6.64
N SER A 254 10.90 11.22 -7.34
CA SER A 254 10.19 12.10 -8.26
C SER A 254 11.05 12.38 -9.48
N PRO A 255 10.53 12.25 -10.71
CA PRO A 255 11.26 12.66 -11.91
C PRO A 255 11.71 14.12 -11.79
N ASN A 256 13.02 14.37 -11.84
CA ASN A 256 13.63 15.70 -11.71
C ASN A 256 13.30 16.47 -10.40
N GLY A 257 12.87 15.78 -9.34
CA GLY A 257 12.50 16.43 -8.07
C GLY A 257 11.20 17.26 -8.13
N LYS A 258 10.37 17.06 -9.15
CA LYS A 258 9.11 17.78 -9.39
C LYS A 258 7.91 16.88 -9.17
N THR A 259 6.88 17.37 -8.49
CA THR A 259 5.60 16.65 -8.36
C THR A 259 4.64 17.15 -9.44
N LEU A 260 4.46 16.36 -10.50
CA LEU A 260 3.40 16.58 -11.48
C LEU A 260 2.02 16.29 -10.86
#